data_AF-A0A519K2B1-F1
#
_entry.id   AF-A0A519K2B1-F1
#
_cell.length_a   1.000
_cell.length_b   1.000
_cell.length_c   1.000
_cell.angle_alpha   90.00
_cell.angle_beta   90.00
_cell.angle_gamma   90.00
#
_symmetry.space_group_name_H-M   'P 1'
#
loop_
_entity.id
_entity.type
_entity.pdbx_description
1 polymer ?
#
loop_
_entity_poly.entity_id
_entity_poly.type
_entity_poly.pdbx_seq_one_letter_code
_entity_poly.pdbx_strand_id
1 'polypeptide(L)' 'MFWTAIATAVWFAWTGMVWTYCACLIIGYPFGLISYLLWKKIKADNNPRNRFIPKILIIGLILSISVLTYLLIFD' A
#
# COMPACT_ATOMS: atom_id res chain seq x y z
N MET A 1 31.05 11.02 -16.39
CA MET A 1 30.54 9.66 -16.11
C MET A 1 30.06 9.50 -14.66
N PHE A 2 30.82 9.92 -13.65
CA PHE A 2 30.39 9.82 -12.24
C PHE A 2 29.18 10.71 -11.91
N TRP A 3 29.22 11.99 -12.26
CA TRP A 3 28.12 12.94 -12.02
C TRP A 3 26.82 12.56 -12.72
N THR A 4 26.91 12.04 -13.94
CA THR A 4 25.76 11.53 -14.69
C THR A 4 25.14 10.31 -14.01
N ALA A 5 25.95 9.41 -13.44
CA ALA A 5 25.44 8.26 -12.71
C ALA A 5 24.69 8.67 -11.43
N ILE A 6 25.19 9.66 -10.70
CA ILE A 6 24.51 10.22 -9.53
C ILE A 6 23.19 10.88 -9.93
N ALA A 7 23.18 11.68 -11.00
CA ALA A 7 21.96 12.30 -11.50
C ALA A 7 20.89 11.25 -11.87
N THR A 8 21.28 10.16 -12.54
CA THR A 8 20.36 9.07 -12.88
C THR A 8 19.88 8.31 -11.64
N ALA A 9 20.74 8.10 -10.64
CA ALA A 9 20.37 7.44 -9.39
C ALA A 9 19.36 8.27 -8.59
N VAL A 10 19.58 9.58 -8.48
CA VAL A 10 18.64 10.52 -7.83
C VAL A 10 17.32 10.57 -8.60
N TRP A 11 17.38 10.62 -9.92
CA TRP A 11 16.19 10.58 -10.77
C TRP A 11 15.39 9.28 -10.59
N PHE A 12 16.05 8.13 -10.55
CA PHE A 12 15.42 6.83 -10.30
C PHE A 12 14.78 6.75 -8.91
N ALA A 13 15.48 7.23 -7.88
CA ALA A 13 14.94 7.25 -6.52
C ALA A 13 13.68 8.13 -6.43
N TRP A 14 13.72 9.33 -7.02
CA TRP A 14 12.60 10.26 -7.02
C TRP A 14 11.41 9.70 -7.80
N THR A 15 11.63 9.24 -9.03
CA THR A 15 10.57 8.68 -9.88
C THR A 15 9.99 7.41 -9.27
N GLY A 16 10.81 6.55 -8.67
CA GLY A 16 10.37 5.37 -7.93
C GLY A 16 9.46 5.71 -6.76
N MET A 17 9.82 6.72 -5.96
CA MET A 17 8.97 7.18 -4.85
C MET A 17 7.63 7.74 -5.33
N VAL A 18 7.64 8.68 -6.29
CA VAL A 18 6.42 9.29 -6.83
C VAL A 18 5.51 8.24 -7.46
N TRP A 19 6.09 7.30 -8.22
CA TRP A 19 5.33 6.23 -8.85
C TRP A 19 4.70 5.30 -7.82
N THR A 20 5.44 4.90 -6.78
CA THR A 20 4.94 4.02 -5.72
C THR A 20 3.82 4.69 -4.94
N TYR A 21 3.95 5.99 -4.65
CA TYR A 21 2.91 6.77 -3.99
C TYR A 21 1.63 6.85 -4.84
N CYS A 22 1.74 7.23 -6.11
CA CYS A 22 0.60 7.28 -7.03
C CYS A 22 -0.03 5.90 -7.25
N ALA A 23 0.77 4.83 -7.37
CA ALA A 23 0.27 3.46 -7.51
C ALA A 23 -0.49 3.00 -6.27
N CYS A 24 -0.01 3.31 -5.06
CA CYS A 24 -0.75 3.07 -3.83
C CYS A 24 -2.09 3.82 -3.82
N LEU A 25 -2.09 5.09 -4.20
CA LEU A 25 -3.27 5.96 -4.17
C LEU A 25 -4.34 5.54 -5.19
N ILE A 26 -3.92 5.20 -6.41
CA ILE A 26 -4.82 4.91 -7.54
C ILE A 26 -5.22 3.44 -7.61
N ILE A 27 -4.35 2.51 -7.21
CA ILE A 27 -4.60 1.06 -7.38
C ILE A 27 -4.83 0.42 -6.01
N GLY A 28 -3.96 0.69 -5.04
CA GLY A 28 -4.01 0.08 -3.71
C GLY A 28 -5.29 0.39 -2.95
N TYR A 29 -5.63 1.68 -2.81
CA TYR A 29 -6.83 2.10 -2.07
C TYR A 29 -8.15 1.59 -2.66
N PRO A 30 -8.44 1.69 -3.98
CA PRO A 30 -9.70 1.18 -4.51
C PRO A 30 -9.78 -0.34 -4.44
N PHE A 31 -8.69 -1.08 -4.66
CA PHE A 31 -8.71 -2.54 -4.47
C PHE A 31 -8.93 -2.94 -3.01
N GLY A 32 -8.31 -2.22 -2.06
CA GLY A 32 -8.56 -2.39 -0.64
C GLY A 32 -10.01 -2.11 -0.26
N LEU A 33 -10.60 -1.04 -0.80
CA LEU A 33 -11.99 -0.66 -0.58
C LEU A 33 -12.98 -1.67 -1.19
N ILE A 34 -12.73 -2.12 -2.41
CA ILE A 34 -13.54 -3.15 -3.09
C ILE A 34 -13.50 -4.46 -2.29
N SER A 35 -12.32 -4.86 -1.80
CA SER A 35 -12.16 -6.05 -0.98
C SER A 35 -12.92 -5.94 0.35
N TYR A 36 -12.91 -4.76 0.99
CA TYR A 36 -13.73 -4.49 2.18
C TYR A 36 -15.24 -4.55 1.90
N LEU A 37 -15.70 -3.97 0.77
CA LEU A 37 -17.11 -4.00 0.38
C LEU A 37 -17.61 -5.42 0.04
N LEU A 38 -16.79 -6.22 -0.66
CA LEU A 38 -17.07 -7.64 -0.89
C LEU A 38 -17.15 -8.42 0.42
N TRP A 39 -16.19 -8.21 1.33
CA TRP A 39 -16.22 -8.86 2.63
C TRP A 39 -17.47 -8.49 3.43
N LYS A 40 -17.88 -7.22 3.43
CA LYS A 40 -19.10 -6.76 4.11
C LYS A 40 -20.36 -7.47 3.60
N LYS A 41 -20.43 -7.77 2.29
CA LYS A 41 -21.55 -8.52 1.70
C LYS A 41 -21.52 -10.02 2.06
N ILE A 42 -20.33 -10.62 2.13
CA ILE A 42 -20.18 -12.07 2.40
C ILE A 42 -20.22 -12.38 3.90
N LYS A 43 -20.00 -11.38 4.78
CA LYS A 43 -20.03 -11.53 6.25
C LYS A 43 -21.34 -12.12 6.80
N ALA A 44 -22.45 -11.98 6.09
CA ALA A 44 -23.74 -12.58 6.46
C ALA A 44 -23.70 -14.12 6.38
N ASP A 45 -22.80 -14.69 5.58
CA ASP A 45 -22.56 -16.12 5.49
C ASP A 45 -21.52 -16.51 6.56
N ASN A 46 -21.94 -17.27 7.56
CA ASN A 46 -21.19 -17.59 8.80
C ASN A 46 -20.09 -18.64 8.55
N ASN A 47 -19.31 -18.46 7.47
CA ASN A 47 -18.30 -19.39 6.99
C ASN A 47 -16.92 -19.04 7.60
N PRO A 48 -16.20 -19.99 8.24
CA PRO A 48 -14.96 -19.71 8.98
C PRO A 48 -13.79 -19.22 8.11
N ARG A 49 -13.83 -19.49 6.79
CA ARG A 49 -12.84 -18.98 5.82
C ARG A 49 -12.97 -17.48 5.54
N ASN A 50 -14.14 -16.89 5.79
CA ASN A 50 -14.41 -15.47 5.55
C ASN A 50 -13.72 -14.54 6.57
N ARG A 51 -13.06 -15.10 7.59
CA ARG A 51 -12.32 -14.37 8.64
C ARG A 51 -10.86 -14.05 8.27
N PHE A 52 -10.33 -14.65 7.20
CA PHE A 52 -8.96 -14.40 6.73
C PHE A 52 -8.83 -13.14 5.86
N ILE A 53 -9.86 -12.83 5.07
CA ILE A 53 -9.93 -11.64 4.21
C ILE A 53 -9.69 -10.34 4.99
N PRO A 54 -10.36 -10.07 6.12
CA PRO A 54 -10.11 -8.84 6.88
C PRO A 54 -8.73 -8.84 7.55
N LYS A 55 -8.14 -10.00 7.87
CA LYS A 55 -6.79 -10.05 8.45
C LYS A 55 -5.72 -9.61 7.46
N ILE A 56 -5.83 -10.06 6.20
CA ILE A 56 -4.91 -9.65 5.12
C ILE A 56 -5.05 -8.15 4.85
N LEU A 57 -6.29 -7.65 4.86
CA LEU A 57 -6.58 -6.22 4.72
C LEU A 57 -5.99 -5.38 5.86
N ILE A 58 -6.13 -5.84 7.10
CA ILE A 58 -5.57 -5.17 8.30
C ILE A 58 -4.04 -5.20 8.27
N ILE A 59 -3.43 -6.31 7.87
CA ILE A 59 -1.97 -6.41 7.72
C ILE A 59 -1.48 -5.41 6.67
N GLY A 60 -2.14 -5.32 5.51
CA GLY A 60 -1.79 -4.34 4.48
C GLY A 60 -1.96 -2.89 4.95
N LEU A 61 -3.02 -2.60 5.70
CA LEU A 61 -3.26 -1.27 6.27
C LEU A 61 -2.22 -0.90 7.34
N ILE A 62 -1.89 -1.83 8.24
CA ILE A 62 -0.85 -1.66 9.26
C ILE A 62 0.50 -1.43 8.61
N LEU A 63 0.84 -2.19 7.54
CA LEU A 63 2.10 -2.00 6.83
C LEU A 63 2.17 -0.59 6.21
N SER A 64 1.08 -0.13 5.59
CA SER A 64 0.99 1.21 5.01
C SER A 64 1.11 2.31 6.08
N ILE A 65 0.44 2.15 7.22
CA ILE A 65 0.54 3.07 8.36
C ILE A 65 1.94 3.06 8.97
N SER A 66 2.56 1.91 9.16
CA SER A 66 3.92 1.79 9.70
C SER A 66 4.94 2.49 8.82
N VAL A 67 4.84 2.33 7.50
CA VAL A 67 5.71 3.04 6.54
C VAL A 67 5.48 4.55 6.61
N LEU A 68 4.22 5.00 6.66
CA LEU A 68 3.87 6.42 6.81
C LEU A 68 4.41 7.01 8.12
N THR A 69 4.30 6.26 9.22
CA THR A 69 4.74 6.69 10.56
C THR A 69 6.27 6.73 10.63
N TYR A 70 6.96 5.78 10.00
CA TYR A 70 8.42 5.80 9.90
C TYR A 70 8.90 7.01 9.12
N LEU A 71 8.26 7.32 7.98
CA LEU A 71 8.52 8.53 7.22
C LEU A 71 8.29 9.79 8.06
N LEU A 72 7.18 9.90 8.78
CA LEU A 72 6.86 11.10 9.57
C LEU A 72 7.77 11.31 10.80
N ILE A 73 8.41 10.27 11.33
CA ILE A 73 9.31 10.36 12.49
C ILE A 73 10.78 10.57 12.07
N PHE A 74 11.18 10.05 10.90
CA PHE A 74 12.55 10.11 10.40
C PHE A 74 12.80 11.17 9.31
N ASP A 75 11.75 11.85 8.84
CA ASP A 75 11.83 13.11 8.06
C ASP A 75 11.97 14.31 9.01
#